data_AF-A0A081DA17-F1
#
_entry.id   AF-A0A081DA17-F1
#
_cell.length_a   1.000
_cell.length_b   1.000
_cell.length_c   1.000
_cell.angle_alpha   90.00
_cell.angle_beta   90.00
_cell.angle_gamma   90.00
#
_symmetry.space_group_name_H-M   'P 1'
#
loop_
_entity.id
_entity.type
_entity.pdbx_description
1 polymer ?
#
loop_
_entity_poly.entity_id
_entity_poly.type
_entity_poly.pdbx_seq_one_letter_code
_entity_poly.pdbx_strand_id
1 'polypeptide(L)'
;MNLGAKRILTSGQHSKAIDGIENLKRYQEIASNELIIIPGGGINGGNCNAFAEAEFKEIHASATEIIEQTHEKKVPMNSPKFLQENIEVISNSENITAIFKNLENED
;
A
#
# COMPACT_ATOMS: atom_id res chain seq x y z
N MET A 1 -13.00 -4.39 -26.30
CA MET A 1 -11.56 -4.72 -26.35
C MET A 1 -11.19 -5.31 -25.00
N ASN A 2 -10.60 -6.50 -24.95
CA ASN A 2 -10.11 -7.12 -23.72
C ASN A 2 -8.57 -7.06 -23.76
N LEU A 3 -7.95 -6.38 -22.79
CA LEU A 3 -6.50 -6.18 -22.73
C LEU A 3 -5.75 -7.32 -22.01
N GLY A 4 -6.48 -8.29 -21.43
CA GLY A 4 -5.89 -9.46 -20.77
C GLY A 4 -5.32 -9.23 -19.37
N ALA A 5 -5.45 -8.02 -18.81
CA ALA A 5 -5.05 -7.74 -17.44
C ALA A 5 -5.82 -8.62 -16.45
N LYS A 6 -5.11 -9.18 -15.46
CA LYS A 6 -5.69 -10.07 -14.44
C LYS A 6 -5.96 -9.37 -13.12
N ARG A 7 -5.24 -8.28 -12.86
CA ARG A 7 -5.33 -7.52 -11.62
C ARG A 7 -5.19 -6.02 -11.89
N ILE A 8 -5.82 -5.18 -11.06
CA ILE A 8 -5.66 -3.73 -11.06
C ILE A 8 -5.27 -3.27 -9.66
N LEU A 9 -4.11 -2.60 -9.56
CA LEU A 9 -3.69 -1.88 -8.37
C LEU A 9 -4.31 -0.48 -8.37
N THR A 10 -5.07 -0.14 -7.33
CA THR A 10 -5.77 1.15 -7.26
C THR A 10 -6.07 1.56 -5.81
N SER A 11 -6.14 2.87 -5.57
CA SER A 11 -6.54 3.48 -4.30
C SER A 11 -8.03 3.86 -4.26
N GLY A 12 -8.83 3.47 -5.26
CA GLY A 12 -10.23 3.87 -5.34
C GLY A 12 -10.43 5.33 -5.75
N GLN A 13 -9.50 5.88 -6.54
CA GLN A 13 -9.47 7.30 -6.95
C GLN A 13 -9.30 8.30 -5.79
N HIS A 14 -8.67 7.86 -4.69
CA HIS A 14 -8.33 8.70 -3.54
C HIS A 14 -6.82 8.70 -3.28
N SER A 15 -6.34 9.61 -2.43
CA SER A 15 -4.92 9.68 -2.06
C SER A 15 -4.48 8.45 -1.24
N LYS A 16 -5.36 7.89 -0.42
CA LYS A 16 -5.17 6.64 0.31
C LYS A 16 -6.28 5.65 -0.04
N ALA A 17 -5.96 4.36 -0.04
CA ALA A 17 -6.92 3.30 -0.33
C ALA A 17 -8.09 3.27 0.66
N ILE A 18 -7.84 3.58 1.94
CA ILE A 18 -8.89 3.59 2.97
C ILE A 18 -9.94 4.66 2.71
N ASP A 19 -9.52 5.82 2.19
CA ASP A 19 -10.43 6.91 1.83
C ASP A 19 -11.29 6.56 0.60
N GLY A 20 -10.78 5.66 -0.26
CA GLY A 20 -11.45 5.18 -1.46
C GLY A 20 -12.14 3.82 -1.33
N ILE A 21 -12.34 3.31 -0.10
CA ILE A 21 -12.83 1.94 0.11
C ILE A 21 -14.20 1.65 -0.52
N GLU A 22 -15.11 2.63 -0.54
CA GLU A 22 -16.42 2.48 -1.18
C GLU A 22 -16.32 2.36 -2.71
N ASN A 23 -15.40 3.11 -3.33
CA ASN A 23 -15.11 2.94 -4.75
C ASN A 23 -14.46 1.59 -5.03
N LEU A 24 -13.55 1.14 -4.17
CA LEU A 24 -12.90 -0.16 -4.31
C LEU A 24 -13.91 -1.31 -4.26
N LYS A 25 -14.87 -1.28 -3.33
CA LYS A 25 -15.96 -2.28 -3.25
C LYS A 25 -16.78 -2.29 -4.53
N ARG A 26 -17.20 -1.12 -5.00
CA ARG A 26 -17.90 -0.98 -6.29
C ARG A 26 -17.09 -1.54 -7.46
N TYR A 27 -15.77 -1.31 -7.49
CA TYR A 27 -14.92 -1.84 -8.55
C TYR A 27 -14.80 -3.37 -8.47
N GLN A 28 -14.72 -3.93 -7.27
CA GLN A 28 -14.72 -5.38 -7.05
C GLN A 28 -16.03 -6.02 -7.52
N GLU A 29 -17.17 -5.39 -7.24
CA GLU A 29 -18.48 -5.85 -7.75
C GLU A 29 -18.52 -5.87 -9.27
N ILE A 30 -18.05 -4.79 -9.93
CA ILE A 30 -17.99 -4.69 -11.39
C ILE A 30 -17.02 -5.73 -11.97
N ALA A 31 -15.88 -5.93 -11.32
CA ALA A 31 -14.84 -6.87 -11.75
C ALA A 31 -15.24 -8.34 -11.55
N SER A 32 -16.11 -8.61 -10.58
CA SER A 32 -16.59 -9.94 -10.23
C SER A 32 -15.43 -10.94 -10.11
N ASN A 33 -15.50 -12.08 -10.81
CA ASN A 33 -14.45 -13.09 -10.83
C ASN A 33 -13.50 -12.97 -12.04
N GLU A 34 -13.68 -11.98 -12.92
CA GLU A 34 -12.89 -11.83 -14.14
C GLU A 34 -11.57 -11.07 -13.90
N LEU A 35 -11.56 -10.20 -12.90
CA LEU A 35 -10.45 -9.30 -12.60
C LEU A 35 -10.30 -9.10 -11.09
N ILE A 36 -9.08 -9.10 -10.58
CA ILE A 36 -8.80 -8.86 -9.16
C ILE A 36 -8.54 -7.37 -8.94
N ILE A 37 -9.29 -6.73 -8.05
CA ILE A 37 -8.97 -5.39 -7.55
C ILE A 37 -8.04 -5.54 -6.36
N ILE A 38 -6.87 -4.91 -6.44
CA ILE A 38 -5.87 -4.85 -5.37
C ILE A 38 -5.90 -3.44 -4.80
N PRO A 39 -6.50 -3.21 -3.62
CA PRO A 39 -6.35 -1.97 -2.90
C PRO A 39 -4.88 -1.67 -2.64
N GLY A 40 -4.45 -0.44 -2.91
CA GLY A 40 -3.09 0.01 -2.64
C GLY A 40 -3.00 1.52 -2.45
N GLY A 41 -2.03 1.93 -1.65
CA GLY A 41 -1.84 3.33 -1.25
C GLY A 41 -2.10 3.55 0.23
N GLY A 42 -1.03 3.55 1.03
CA GLY A 42 -1.09 3.81 2.46
C GLY A 42 -1.64 2.66 3.32
N ILE A 43 -1.64 1.43 2.81
CA ILE A 43 -2.04 0.24 3.59
C ILE A 43 -0.93 -0.14 4.58
N ASN A 44 -1.30 -0.40 5.83
CA ASN A 44 -0.42 -0.77 6.94
C ASN A 44 -1.19 -1.60 8.00
N GLY A 45 -0.51 -2.02 9.07
CA GLY A 45 -1.12 -2.83 10.13
C GLY A 45 -2.38 -2.21 10.74
N GLY A 46 -2.46 -0.88 10.85
CA GLY A 46 -3.60 -0.19 11.46
C GLY A 46 -4.85 -0.10 10.58
N ASN A 47 -4.78 -0.41 9.29
CA ASN A 47 -5.94 -0.32 8.38
C ASN A 47 -6.15 -1.55 7.49
N CYS A 48 -5.26 -2.54 7.51
CA CYS A 48 -5.35 -3.72 6.66
C CYS A 48 -6.65 -4.52 6.85
N ASN A 49 -7.17 -4.59 8.09
CA ASN A 49 -8.40 -5.32 8.42
C ASN A 49 -9.63 -4.78 7.70
N ALA A 50 -9.73 -3.47 7.46
CA ALA A 50 -10.85 -2.89 6.72
C ALA A 50 -10.97 -3.47 5.29
N PHE A 51 -9.84 -3.85 4.68
CA PHE A 51 -9.83 -4.48 3.35
C PHE A 51 -10.13 -5.98 3.41
N ALA A 52 -9.74 -6.66 4.49
CA ALA A 52 -10.13 -8.05 4.73
C ALA A 52 -11.64 -8.18 4.98
N GLU A 53 -12.19 -7.30 5.82
CA GLU A 53 -13.63 -7.20 6.09
C GLU A 53 -14.45 -6.84 4.84
N ALA A 54 -13.87 -6.09 3.92
CA ALA A 54 -14.44 -5.80 2.61
C ALA A 54 -14.20 -6.92 1.58
N GLU A 55 -13.74 -8.10 2.00
CA GLU A 55 -13.56 -9.31 1.19
C GLU A 55 -12.62 -9.15 -0.02
N PHE A 56 -11.66 -8.22 0.04
CA PHE A 56 -10.62 -8.14 -0.99
C PHE A 56 -9.68 -9.34 -0.92
N LYS A 57 -9.45 -9.99 -2.07
CA LYS A 57 -8.58 -11.18 -2.16
C LYS A 57 -7.10 -10.86 -1.95
N GLU A 58 -6.69 -9.64 -2.28
CA GLU A 58 -5.29 -9.22 -2.27
C GLU A 58 -5.21 -7.75 -1.86
N ILE A 59 -4.14 -7.37 -1.17
CA ILE A 59 -3.79 -5.98 -0.83
C ILE A 59 -2.36 -5.67 -1.24
N HIS A 60 -2.03 -4.39 -1.45
CA HIS A 60 -0.67 -3.95 -1.73
C HIS A 60 -0.19 -2.92 -0.70
N ALA A 61 0.89 -3.24 0.00
CA ALA A 61 1.53 -2.38 0.99
C ALA A 61 3.03 -2.32 0.76
N SER A 62 3.65 -1.16 1.01
CA SER A 62 5.11 -1.01 0.94
C SER A 62 5.81 -1.44 2.24
N ALA A 63 5.07 -1.46 3.36
CA ALA A 63 5.53 -1.79 4.71
C ALA A 63 6.83 -1.04 5.09
N THR A 64 6.90 0.23 4.71
CA THR A 64 8.13 1.02 4.71
C THR A 64 8.54 1.48 6.10
N GLU A 65 9.84 1.45 6.37
CA GLU A 65 10.53 2.21 7.41
C GLU A 65 11.51 3.19 6.76
N ILE A 66 11.65 4.37 7.37
CA ILE A 66 12.60 5.39 6.95
C ILE A 66 13.69 5.47 8.01
N ILE A 67 14.92 5.15 7.61
CA ILE A 67 16.10 5.13 8.49
C ILE A 67 16.97 6.32 8.15
N GLU A 68 17.25 7.19 9.13
CA GLU A 68 18.24 8.25 8.96
C GLU A 68 19.66 7.66 8.96
N GLN A 69 20.41 7.96 7.90
CA GLN A 69 21.75 7.40 7.67
C GLN A 69 22.86 8.31 8.20
N THR A 70 22.72 9.62 8.04
CA THR A 70 23.75 10.59 8.45
C THR A 70 23.18 11.98 8.70
N HIS A 71 23.75 12.71 9.66
CA HIS A 71 23.45 14.12 9.86
C HIS A 71 24.45 15.04 9.13
N GLU A 72 25.48 14.48 8.48
CA GLU A 72 26.46 15.27 7.74
C GLU A 72 25.86 15.87 6.47
N LYS A 73 26.04 17.17 6.28
CA LYS A 73 25.66 17.86 5.04
C LYS A 73 26.83 17.81 4.06
N LYS A 74 26.79 16.85 3.14
CA LYS A 74 27.72 16.76 2.00
C LYS A 74 27.13 17.49 0.78
N VAL A 75 27.85 17.43 -0.35
CA VAL A 75 27.36 17.98 -1.63
C VAL A 75 26.05 17.28 -1.99
N PRO A 76 24.95 18.01 -2.20
CA PRO A 76 23.67 17.40 -2.52
C PRO A 76 23.73 16.73 -3.90
N MET A 77 23.34 15.46 -3.94
CA MET A 77 23.19 14.65 -5.14
C MET A 77 21.78 14.72 -5.75
N ASN A 78 20.84 15.41 -5.09
CA ASN A 78 19.49 15.66 -5.58
C ASN A 78 19.20 17.17 -5.72
N SER A 79 18.17 17.49 -6.50
CA SER A 79 17.65 18.86 -6.56
C SER A 79 16.89 19.16 -5.26
N PRO A 80 16.96 20.38 -4.69
CA PRO A 80 16.27 20.74 -3.44
C PRO A 80 14.76 20.46 -3.42
N LYS A 81 14.13 20.36 -4.61
CA LYS A 81 12.72 19.95 -4.77
C LYS A 81 12.46 18.48 -4.45
N PHE A 82 13.48 17.62 -4.43
CA PHE A 82 13.39 16.16 -4.28
C PHE A 82 14.06 15.62 -2.99
N LEU A 83 13.93 16.40 -1.91
CA LEU A 83 13.66 15.96 -0.53
C LEU A 83 14.49 14.77 0.02
N GLN A 84 15.38 15.11 0.95
CA GLN A 84 16.11 14.23 1.89
C GLN A 84 17.04 13.17 1.26
N GLU A 85 18.34 13.44 1.30
CA GLU A 85 19.41 12.51 0.82
C GLU A 85 19.92 11.55 1.89
N ASN A 86 19.65 11.87 3.15
CA ASN A 86 20.25 11.17 4.28
C ASN A 86 19.30 10.13 4.87
N ILE A 87 18.36 9.63 4.07
CA ILE A 87 17.40 8.60 4.47
C ILE A 87 17.57 7.37 3.59
N GLU A 88 17.39 6.21 4.20
CA GLU A 88 17.21 4.95 3.54
C GLU A 88 15.76 4.52 3.74
N VAL A 89 15.12 4.08 2.66
CA VAL A 89 13.71 3.69 2.66
C VAL A 89 13.65 2.19 2.38
N ILE A 90 13.40 1.40 3.42
CA ILE A 90 13.38 -0.06 3.33
C ILE A 90 11.99 -0.60 3.66
N SER A 91 11.70 -1.81 3.20
CA SER A 91 10.57 -2.57 3.76
C SER A 91 10.99 -3.19 5.07
N ASN A 92 10.22 -2.94 6.13
CA ASN A 92 10.53 -3.38 7.49
C ASN A 92 9.75 -4.66 7.83
N SER A 93 10.46 -5.64 8.41
CA SER A 93 9.90 -6.95 8.75
C SER A 93 8.82 -6.90 9.83
N GLU A 94 8.91 -5.98 10.80
CA GLU A 94 7.91 -5.82 11.86
C GLU A 94 6.60 -5.26 11.28
N ASN A 95 6.68 -4.27 10.39
CA ASN A 95 5.52 -3.73 9.66
C ASN A 95 4.83 -4.80 8.80
N ILE A 96 5.62 -5.65 8.12
CA ILE A 96 5.09 -6.78 7.36
C ILE A 96 4.38 -7.76 8.31
N THR A 97 5.04 -8.14 9.41
CA THR A 97 4.49 -9.08 10.40
C THR A 97 3.21 -8.54 11.02
N ALA A 98 3.15 -7.24 11.31
CA ALA A 98 1.95 -6.59 11.84
C ALA A 98 0.78 -6.68 10.86
N ILE A 99 1.01 -6.56 9.54
CA ILE A 99 -0.04 -6.76 8.55
C ILE A 99 -0.53 -8.21 8.57
N PHE A 100 0.37 -9.19 8.57
CA PHE A 100 -0.02 -10.62 8.60
C PHE A 100 -0.84 -10.97 9.83
N LYS A 101 -0.37 -10.61 11.04
CA LYS A 101 -1.08 -10.93 12.29
C LYS A 101 -2.50 -10.36 12.33
N ASN A 102 -2.66 -9.12 11.89
CA ASN A 102 -3.96 -8.47 11.86
C ASN A 102 -4.92 -9.17 10.88
N LEU A 103 -4.42 -9.63 9.73
CA LEU A 103 -5.23 -10.36 8.74
C LEU A 103 -5.59 -11.79 9.20
N GLU A 104 -4.72 -12.45 9.97
CA GLU A 104 -4.96 -13.81 10.47
C GLU A 104 -5.80 -13.84 11.76
N ASN A 105 -6.08 -12.67 12.38
CA ASN A 105 -6.70 -12.56 13.72
C ASN A 105 -5.94 -13.35 14.80
N GLU A 106 -4.60 -13.40 14.71
CA GLU A 106 -3.75 -14.03 15.71
C GLU A 106 -3.29 -12.98 16.73
N ASP A 107 -3.80 -13.09 17.98
CA ASP A 107 -3.31 -12.38 19.17
C ASP A 107 -2.00 -12.99 19.72
#